data_AF-A0A817Y6G1-F1
#
_entry.id   AF-A0A817Y6G1-F1
#
_cell.length_a   1.000
_cell.length_b   1.000
_cell.length_c   1.000
_cell.angle_alpha   90.00
_cell.angle_beta   90.00
_cell.angle_gamma   90.00
#
_symmetry.space_group_name_H-M   'P 1'
#
loop_
_entity.id
_entity.type
_entity.pdbx_description
1 polymer ?
#
loop_
_entity_poly.entity_id
_entity_poly.type
_entity_poly.pdbx_seq_one_letter_code
_entity_poly.pdbx_strand_id
1 'polypeptide(L)'
;MYLLFGTKKILLIDSGATVASTSFPIRKHVEGIINRWCLNNKKQRKDLELVVAHTHNHLDHIAGDGQFQSQLYTTVVGTSVEDMSYFFKLSKWPYSIGTFALDNQRQLAIIPIPGHENASIAFYDCATGLLITGDSLLPGRLYIANFSANVDSIERLLYFIESNNLNVSAILGAHIEMTQTDKVDYPIGATYQPKERLLNLSLDHLHQLNNELQEQWKAGFDQRHKAYYDAFIVDPNPSQLPPYPSDERMAEHGFILLPLSTLGLVWISHKPMFRTPHDFQLVFTARVTYSNLNHLLLPTNTSILQNQWTILPDLWSLNNLLNGNMTTFSAQFFIGNFEQGGQYLCNITLEIVWPPLTVIRLNASEIEPYRPLRYSSYFLSNTIVNNQTVIHLYLLHQIHIQPDFDTIAHAIIDPLDCTTDIKREKLLDLLTKNGNEWAFPGLDNELSDRLTASSGVVRAQLLGDIYSTLCSMFIIEEIQCTLGPDFYDNCHLTSHSAWTSSFSLLAILSLTLLSKKL
;
A
#
# COMPACT_ATOMS: atom_id res chain seq x y z
N MET A 1 14.22 11.63 5.88
CA MET A 1 14.52 12.62 6.95
C MET A 1 15.86 13.28 6.74
N TYR A 2 15.96 14.59 6.92
CA TYR A 2 17.17 15.38 6.65
C TYR A 2 17.50 16.31 7.82
N LEU A 3 18.77 16.42 8.20
CA LEU A 3 19.22 17.30 9.29
C LEU A 3 20.21 18.33 8.77
N LEU A 4 19.77 19.59 8.66
CA LEU A 4 20.51 20.70 8.08
C LEU A 4 21.01 21.63 9.18
N PHE A 5 22.33 21.85 9.22
CA PHE A 5 22.97 22.67 10.24
C PHE A 5 23.23 24.10 9.75
N GLY A 6 22.79 25.09 10.53
CA GLY A 6 23.31 26.45 10.51
C GLY A 6 23.98 26.80 11.83
N THR A 7 24.49 28.02 11.92
CA THR A 7 25.21 28.52 13.11
C THR A 7 24.30 29.01 14.24
N LYS A 8 22.98 29.14 13.99
CA LYS A 8 21.94 29.53 14.96
C LYS A 8 20.77 28.57 15.00
N LYS A 9 20.36 28.02 13.86
CA LYS A 9 19.27 27.04 13.76
C LYS A 9 19.73 25.76 13.10
N ILE A 10 19.05 24.68 13.46
CA ILE A 10 19.16 23.36 12.85
C ILE A 10 17.76 23.00 12.37
N LEU A 11 17.62 22.54 11.14
CA LEU A 11 16.34 22.10 10.60
C LEU A 11 16.36 20.58 10.44
N LEU A 12 15.47 19.90 11.15
CA LEU A 12 15.11 18.52 10.88
C LEU A 12 13.89 18.54 9.96
N ILE A 13 14.02 17.94 8.77
CA ILE A 13 12.93 17.74 7.82
C ILE A 13 12.44 16.30 7.97
N ASP A 14 11.17 16.17 8.33
CA ASP A 14 10.46 14.96 8.73
C ASP A 14 10.99 14.31 10.03
N SER A 15 10.09 13.72 10.81
CA SER A 15 10.37 13.04 12.09
C SER A 15 10.17 11.51 12.03
N GLY A 16 9.82 10.98 10.86
CA GLY A 16 9.78 9.55 10.56
C GLY A 16 8.50 8.86 11.02
N ALA A 17 8.46 7.54 10.80
CA ALA A 17 7.26 6.73 10.86
C ALA A 17 7.01 5.99 12.18
N THR A 18 7.74 6.32 13.25
CA THR A 18 7.63 5.57 14.51
C THR A 18 7.41 6.51 15.68
N VAL A 19 6.28 6.30 16.38
CA VAL A 19 5.92 7.09 17.56
C VAL A 19 6.82 6.75 18.76
N ALA A 20 7.16 5.49 18.94
CA ALA A 20 7.84 5.03 20.14
C ALA A 20 9.31 5.40 20.21
N SER A 21 9.64 6.13 21.27
CA SER A 21 11.01 6.48 21.63
C SER A 21 11.82 5.32 22.22
N THR A 22 11.18 4.19 22.56
CA THR A 22 11.85 3.00 23.08
C THR A 22 12.41 2.13 21.96
N SER A 23 11.60 1.84 20.93
CA SER A 23 11.98 1.06 19.75
C SER A 23 12.77 1.89 18.74
N PHE A 24 12.39 3.17 18.55
CA PHE A 24 13.05 4.07 17.61
C PHE A 24 13.30 5.47 18.23
N PRO A 25 14.38 5.63 19.05
CA PRO A 25 14.68 6.86 19.79
C PRO A 25 15.24 7.98 18.90
N ILE A 26 14.50 8.42 17.88
CA ILE A 26 14.98 9.40 16.89
C ILE A 26 15.44 10.69 17.54
N ARG A 27 14.71 11.21 18.53
CA ARG A 27 15.08 12.44 19.23
C ARG A 27 16.47 12.35 19.84
N LYS A 28 16.75 11.25 20.54
CA LYS A 28 18.04 10.98 21.19
C LYS A 28 19.15 10.89 20.15
N HIS A 29 18.88 10.25 19.02
CA HIS A 29 19.84 10.14 17.93
C HIS A 29 20.18 11.51 17.33
N VAL A 30 19.16 12.32 17.00
CA VAL A 30 19.33 13.69 16.51
C VAL A 30 20.12 14.54 17.51
N GLU A 31 19.78 14.50 18.80
CA GLU A 31 20.52 15.21 19.85
C GLU A 31 21.99 14.77 19.91
N GLY A 32 22.27 13.48 19.73
CA GLY A 32 23.63 12.96 19.65
C GLY A 32 24.42 13.49 18.45
N ILE A 33 23.78 13.69 17.29
CA ILE A 33 24.41 14.33 16.13
C ILE A 33 24.67 15.81 16.44
N ILE A 34 23.68 16.52 16.97
CA ILE A 34 23.80 17.96 17.30
C ILE A 34 24.93 18.20 18.30
N ASN A 35 25.00 17.42 19.38
CA ASN A 35 26.04 17.58 20.39
C ASN A 35 27.44 17.32 19.83
N ARG A 36 27.61 16.31 18.96
CA ARG A 36 28.90 16.07 18.27
C ARG A 36 29.27 17.24 17.37
N TRP A 37 28.32 17.78 16.61
CA TRP A 37 28.55 18.97 15.77
C TRP A 37 28.94 20.19 16.62
N CYS A 38 28.26 20.42 17.76
CA CYS A 38 28.58 21.49 18.69
C CYS A 38 30.02 21.41 19.21
N LEU A 39 30.46 20.22 19.62
CA LEU A 39 31.84 19.98 20.06
C LEU A 39 32.85 20.31 18.98
N ASN A 40 32.63 19.83 17.75
CA ASN A 40 33.54 20.06 16.63
C ASN A 40 33.60 21.53 16.18
N ASN A 41 32.53 22.30 16.40
CA ASN A 41 32.42 23.69 15.98
C ASN A 41 32.56 24.70 17.13
N LYS A 42 32.94 24.24 18.33
CA LYS A 42 33.08 25.07 19.55
C LYS A 42 31.81 25.89 19.86
N LYS A 43 30.64 25.26 19.70
CA LYS A 43 29.32 25.83 19.99
C LYS A 43 28.73 25.18 21.25
N GLN A 44 27.81 25.87 21.92
CA GLN A 44 27.01 25.27 22.98
C GLN A 44 25.63 24.89 22.45
N ARG A 45 25.09 23.75 22.89
CA ARG A 45 23.77 23.26 22.46
C ARG A 45 22.64 24.28 22.69
N LYS A 46 22.72 25.03 23.79
CA LYS A 46 21.74 26.05 24.17
C LYS A 46 21.69 27.26 23.23
N ASP A 47 22.72 27.45 22.40
CA ASP A 47 22.82 28.55 21.45
C ASP A 47 22.17 28.21 20.10
N LEU A 48 21.64 26.99 19.96
CA LEU A 48 21.04 26.47 18.73
C LEU A 48 19.58 26.11 18.96
N GLU A 49 18.71 26.60 18.07
CA GLU A 49 17.32 26.14 17.98
C GLU A 49 17.24 24.94 17.01
N LEU A 50 16.65 23.83 17.44
CA LEU A 50 16.23 22.76 16.55
C LEU A 50 14.79 23.05 16.09
N VAL A 51 14.58 23.24 14.80
CA VAL A 51 13.26 23.31 14.18
C VAL A 51 12.98 21.97 13.53
N VAL A 52 11.87 21.35 13.88
CA VAL A 52 11.33 20.15 13.23
C VAL A 52 10.18 20.60 12.35
N ALA A 53 10.32 20.42 11.05
CA ALA A 53 9.31 20.74 10.06
C ALA A 53 9.17 19.57 9.09
N HIS A 54 8.08 19.56 8.31
CA HIS A 54 7.72 18.40 7.52
C HIS A 54 7.55 18.77 6.05
N THR A 55 7.86 17.81 5.19
CA THR A 55 7.53 17.91 3.77
C THR A 55 6.01 17.90 3.58
N HIS A 56 5.28 17.10 4.36
CA HIS A 56 3.82 17.01 4.37
C HIS A 56 3.28 16.26 5.61
N ASN A 57 1.96 16.05 5.68
CA ASN A 57 1.26 15.55 6.87
C ASN A 57 0.95 14.03 6.88
N HIS A 58 1.66 13.21 6.10
CA HIS A 58 1.49 11.75 6.23
C HIS A 58 2.22 11.22 7.47
N LEU A 59 1.65 10.16 8.04
CA LEU A 59 2.04 9.66 9.36
C LEU A 59 3.50 9.20 9.41
N ASP A 60 4.02 8.66 8.32
CA ASP A 60 5.39 8.24 8.14
C ASP A 60 6.41 9.39 8.12
N HIS A 61 5.95 10.65 8.10
CA HIS A 61 6.77 11.86 8.15
C HIS A 61 6.65 12.63 9.47
N ILE A 62 5.60 12.36 10.26
CA ILE A 62 5.23 13.15 11.45
C ILE A 62 5.10 12.32 12.73
N ALA A 63 5.09 10.98 12.65
CA ALA A 63 4.82 10.12 13.80
C ALA A 63 5.84 10.32 14.94
N GLY A 64 7.07 10.72 14.61
CA GLY A 64 8.12 11.00 15.59
C GLY A 64 7.96 12.31 16.38
N ASP A 65 7.00 13.18 16.03
CA ASP A 65 6.87 14.53 16.60
C ASP A 65 6.77 14.56 18.12
N GLY A 66 6.05 13.58 18.69
CA GLY A 66 5.90 13.45 20.14
C GLY A 66 7.24 13.32 20.88
N GLN A 67 8.30 12.86 20.20
CA GLN A 67 9.65 12.81 20.79
C GLN A 67 10.34 14.18 20.84
N PHE A 68 9.88 15.17 20.06
CA PHE A 68 10.45 16.51 19.95
C PHE A 68 9.60 17.59 20.63
N GLN A 69 8.29 17.37 20.75
CA GLN A 69 7.37 18.29 21.42
C GLN A 69 7.79 18.55 22.88
N SER A 70 7.67 19.81 23.29
CA SER A 70 8.03 20.31 24.63
C SER A 70 9.48 20.05 25.05
N GLN A 71 10.38 19.71 24.12
CA GLN A 71 11.81 19.54 24.41
C GLN A 71 12.53 20.90 24.41
N LEU A 72 13.58 21.01 25.21
CA LEU A 72 14.39 22.22 25.27
C LEU A 72 14.98 22.56 23.89
N TYR A 73 15.02 23.85 23.59
CA TYR A 73 15.62 24.40 22.36
C TYR A 73 15.05 23.76 21.08
N THR A 74 13.78 23.37 21.11
CA THR A 74 13.13 22.64 20.01
C THR A 74 11.78 23.29 19.69
N THR A 75 11.55 23.56 18.41
CA THR A 75 10.29 24.03 17.84
C THR A 75 9.79 22.96 16.89
N VAL A 76 8.57 22.46 17.08
CA VAL A 76 7.90 21.57 16.12
C VAL A 76 6.85 22.40 15.38
N VAL A 77 6.95 22.45 14.05
CA VAL A 77 6.03 23.22 13.20
C VAL A 77 4.77 22.40 12.98
N GLY A 78 3.59 23.02 13.10
CA GLY A 78 2.32 22.35 12.80
C GLY A 78 2.25 21.91 11.33
N THR A 79 1.49 20.86 11.05
CA THR A 79 1.49 20.16 9.75
C THR A 79 0.33 20.56 8.84
N SER A 80 -0.54 21.46 9.30
CA SER A 80 -1.63 22.01 8.47
C SER A 80 -1.09 23.05 7.48
N VAL A 81 -1.85 23.32 6.41
CA VAL A 81 -1.54 24.40 5.47
C VAL A 81 -1.42 25.73 6.21
N GLU A 82 -2.31 25.98 7.16
CA GLU A 82 -2.37 27.20 7.95
C GLU A 82 -1.12 27.37 8.83
N ASP A 83 -0.74 26.33 9.57
CA ASP A 83 0.42 26.37 10.48
C ASP A 83 1.74 26.53 9.70
N MET A 84 1.90 25.76 8.63
CA MET A 84 3.06 25.84 7.74
C MET A 84 3.16 27.20 7.06
N SER A 85 2.03 27.71 6.56
CA SER A 85 1.98 29.04 5.92
C SER A 85 2.32 30.15 6.90
N TYR A 86 1.80 30.08 8.13
CA TYR A 86 2.13 31.03 9.18
C TYR A 86 3.62 30.99 9.52
N PHE A 87 4.17 29.80 9.78
CA PHE A 87 5.56 29.63 10.21
C PHE A 87 6.57 30.06 9.14
N PHE A 88 6.36 29.60 7.89
CA PHE A 88 7.25 29.90 6.76
C PHE A 88 6.91 31.20 6.02
N LYS A 89 5.90 31.94 6.50
CA LYS A 89 5.45 33.23 5.96
C LYS A 89 4.99 33.13 4.50
N LEU A 90 4.26 32.07 4.18
CA LEU A 90 3.66 31.83 2.87
C LEU A 90 2.35 32.64 2.78
N SER A 91 2.46 33.90 2.36
CA SER A 91 1.35 34.86 2.38
C SER A 91 0.20 34.54 1.41
N LYS A 92 0.46 33.73 0.38
CA LYS A 92 -0.54 33.34 -0.63
C LYS A 92 -0.30 31.91 -1.05
N TRP A 93 -0.79 30.96 -0.27
CA TRP A 93 -0.76 29.54 -0.63
C TRP A 93 -1.52 29.27 -1.95
N PRO A 94 -1.01 28.42 -2.86
CA PRO A 94 0.33 27.82 -2.93
C PRO A 94 1.34 28.64 -3.77
N TYR A 95 1.05 29.90 -4.08
CA TYR A 95 1.83 30.71 -5.02
C TYR A 95 3.02 31.47 -4.42
N SER A 96 3.01 31.76 -3.12
CA SER A 96 4.11 32.46 -2.46
C SER A 96 5.23 31.50 -2.08
N ILE A 97 6.47 31.89 -2.35
CA ILE A 97 7.67 31.17 -1.89
C ILE A 97 8.16 31.83 -0.60
N GLY A 98 8.37 31.01 0.43
CA GLY A 98 8.90 31.45 1.71
C GLY A 98 10.43 31.43 1.73
N THR A 99 11.03 32.15 2.69
CA THR A 99 12.46 32.09 2.94
C THR A 99 12.72 31.75 4.41
N PHE A 100 13.48 30.70 4.65
CA PHE A 100 13.84 30.24 5.98
C PHE A 100 15.35 30.28 6.18
N ALA A 101 15.82 31.16 7.06
CA ALA A 101 17.24 31.32 7.36
C ALA A 101 17.67 30.40 8.51
N LEU A 102 18.61 29.49 8.25
CA LEU A 102 19.30 28.75 9.32
C LEU A 102 20.33 29.64 10.02
N ASP A 103 20.93 30.54 9.25
CA ASP A 103 21.74 31.66 9.72
C ASP A 103 21.85 32.74 8.63
N ASN A 104 22.81 33.66 8.76
CA ASN A 104 22.99 34.77 7.84
C ASN A 104 23.49 34.34 6.45
N GLN A 105 24.06 33.14 6.31
CA GLN A 105 24.71 32.65 5.07
C GLN A 105 23.98 31.46 4.45
N ARG A 106 23.22 30.69 5.24
CA ARG A 106 22.45 29.53 4.76
C ARG A 106 20.95 29.79 4.88
N GLN A 107 20.31 29.92 3.73
CA GLN A 107 18.87 30.14 3.60
C GLN A 107 18.26 29.06 2.72
N LEU A 108 17.02 28.72 3.04
CA LEU A 108 16.20 27.80 2.25
C LEU A 108 15.05 28.56 1.62
N ALA A 109 14.76 28.27 0.35
CA ALA A 109 13.48 28.60 -0.24
C ALA A 109 12.46 27.51 0.12
N ILE A 110 11.27 27.93 0.54
CA ILE A 110 10.16 27.06 0.95
C ILE A 110 9.07 27.18 -0.11
N ILE A 111 8.84 26.10 -0.84
CA ILE A 111 8.07 26.13 -2.09
C ILE A 111 6.84 25.24 -1.91
N PRO A 112 5.62 25.80 -1.87
CA PRO A 112 4.40 24.99 -1.84
C PRO A 112 4.29 24.10 -3.08
N ILE A 113 4.05 22.81 -2.87
CA ILE A 113 3.87 21.80 -3.92
C ILE A 113 2.70 20.85 -3.59
N PRO A 114 1.48 21.36 -3.33
CA PRO A 114 0.32 20.49 -3.10
C PRO A 114 0.06 19.57 -4.29
N GLY A 115 -0.44 18.36 -4.02
CA GLY A 115 -0.79 17.39 -5.05
C GLY A 115 -0.77 15.97 -4.52
N HIS A 116 0.35 15.55 -3.94
CA HIS A 116 0.44 14.33 -3.15
C HIS A 116 -0.36 14.46 -1.85
N GLU A 117 -0.10 15.52 -1.09
CA GLU A 117 -0.84 15.92 0.11
C GLU A 117 -1.07 17.45 0.06
N ASN A 118 -2.11 17.95 0.73
CA ASN A 118 -2.55 19.34 0.58
C ASN A 118 -1.58 20.38 1.18
N ALA A 119 -0.83 20.03 2.23
CA ALA A 119 0.18 20.88 2.87
C ALA A 119 1.61 20.61 2.36
N SER A 120 1.77 19.85 1.28
CA SER A 120 3.09 19.49 0.74
C SER A 120 3.95 20.71 0.36
N ILE A 121 5.20 20.72 0.81
CA ILE A 121 6.21 21.73 0.48
C ILE A 121 7.55 21.09 0.06
N ALA A 122 8.31 21.79 -0.78
CA ALA A 122 9.70 21.50 -1.07
C ALA A 122 10.63 22.50 -0.37
N PHE A 123 11.83 22.03 -0.02
CA PHE A 123 12.90 22.84 0.54
C PHE A 123 14.06 22.90 -0.44
N TYR A 124 14.41 24.08 -0.92
CA TYR A 124 15.64 24.28 -1.70
C TYR A 124 16.70 24.97 -0.83
N ASP A 125 17.80 24.28 -0.53
CA ASP A 125 18.91 24.82 0.25
C ASP A 125 19.92 25.55 -0.63
N CYS A 126 19.89 26.88 -0.60
CA CYS A 126 20.72 27.73 -1.45
C CYS A 126 22.22 27.53 -1.26
N ALA A 127 22.66 27.01 -0.11
CA ALA A 127 24.08 26.79 0.17
C ALA A 127 24.63 25.53 -0.50
N THR A 128 23.79 24.51 -0.74
CA THR A 128 24.21 23.20 -1.24
C THR A 128 23.62 22.85 -2.60
N GLY A 129 22.54 23.52 -3.01
CA GLY A 129 21.76 23.18 -4.20
C GLY A 129 20.87 21.96 -4.03
N LEU A 130 20.68 21.46 -2.79
CA LEU A 130 19.81 20.32 -2.53
C LEU A 130 18.34 20.77 -2.60
N LEU A 131 17.54 20.04 -3.35
CA LEU A 131 16.09 20.22 -3.44
C LEU A 131 15.40 19.02 -2.80
N ILE A 132 14.76 19.22 -1.65
CA ILE A 132 14.06 18.17 -0.91
C ILE A 132 12.57 18.26 -1.26
N THR A 133 12.03 17.22 -1.86
CA THR A 133 10.70 17.21 -2.50
C THR A 133 9.65 16.37 -1.76
N GLY A 134 10.03 15.71 -0.67
CA GLY A 134 9.15 14.78 0.04
C GLY A 134 8.66 13.69 -0.90
N ASP A 135 7.35 13.50 -0.93
CA ASP A 135 6.71 12.43 -1.72
C ASP A 135 6.25 12.87 -3.12
N SER A 136 6.57 14.12 -3.50
CA SER A 136 6.20 14.63 -4.83
C SER A 136 7.15 14.19 -5.95
N LEU A 137 8.44 14.00 -5.63
CA LEU A 137 9.41 13.37 -6.54
C LEU A 137 10.44 12.64 -5.68
N LEU A 138 10.50 11.33 -5.83
CA LEU A 138 11.38 10.42 -5.09
C LEU A 138 11.68 9.21 -5.97
N PRO A 139 12.74 8.43 -5.66
CA PRO A 139 13.01 7.19 -6.36
C PRO A 139 12.01 6.10 -5.94
N GLY A 140 10.75 6.24 -6.34
CA GLY A 140 9.66 5.34 -5.97
C GLY A 140 8.37 5.66 -6.70
N ARG A 141 7.24 5.19 -6.14
CA ARG A 141 5.93 5.41 -6.71
C ARG A 141 5.36 6.74 -6.20
N LEU A 142 5.08 7.63 -7.14
CA LEU A 142 4.54 8.96 -6.87
C LEU A 142 3.02 8.87 -6.80
N TYR A 143 2.50 8.71 -5.58
CA TYR A 143 1.06 8.69 -5.33
C TYR A 143 0.47 10.10 -5.46
N ILE A 144 -0.45 10.29 -6.41
CA ILE A 144 -1.04 11.62 -6.65
C ILE A 144 -2.49 11.65 -6.20
N ALA A 145 -2.75 12.34 -5.08
CA ALA A 145 -4.10 12.51 -4.53
C ALA A 145 -4.92 13.55 -5.30
N ASN A 146 -4.30 14.66 -5.70
CA ASN A 146 -4.89 15.71 -6.52
C ASN A 146 -4.02 15.96 -7.76
N PHE A 147 -4.46 15.42 -8.90
CA PHE A 147 -3.71 15.47 -10.15
C PHE A 147 -3.50 16.89 -10.66
N SER A 148 -4.55 17.72 -10.67
CA SER A 148 -4.47 19.11 -11.15
C SER A 148 -3.51 19.94 -10.30
N ALA A 149 -3.60 19.83 -8.98
CA ALA A 149 -2.70 20.56 -8.09
C ALA A 149 -1.24 20.10 -8.25
N ASN A 150 -1.01 18.80 -8.49
CA ASN A 150 0.32 18.27 -8.72
C ASN A 150 0.94 18.79 -10.02
N VAL A 151 0.16 18.83 -11.12
CA VAL A 151 0.57 19.45 -12.40
C VAL A 151 1.04 20.89 -12.16
N ASP A 152 0.19 21.72 -11.55
CA ASP A 152 0.50 23.14 -11.27
C ASP A 152 1.71 23.31 -10.35
N SER A 153 1.90 22.38 -9.40
CA SER A 153 3.00 22.42 -8.44
C SER A 153 4.34 22.07 -9.04
N ILE A 154 4.40 21.02 -9.86
CA ILE A 154 5.63 20.62 -10.54
C ILE A 154 6.02 21.67 -11.59
N GLU A 155 5.06 22.22 -12.33
CA GLU A 155 5.30 23.32 -13.28
C GLU A 155 5.85 24.56 -12.56
N ARG A 156 5.23 24.98 -11.45
CA ARG A 156 5.69 26.13 -10.66
C ARG A 156 7.08 25.91 -10.06
N LEU A 157 7.38 24.68 -9.62
CA LEU A 157 8.69 24.33 -9.07
C LEU A 157 9.79 24.45 -10.13
N LEU A 158 9.58 23.88 -11.32
CA LEU A 158 10.51 24.01 -12.44
C LEU A 158 10.66 25.47 -12.87
N TYR A 159 9.55 26.20 -13.04
CA TYR A 159 9.60 27.61 -13.39
C TYR A 159 10.41 28.42 -12.38
N PHE A 160 10.26 28.16 -11.07
CA PHE A 160 11.06 28.82 -10.04
C PHE A 160 12.55 28.52 -10.17
N ILE A 161 12.92 27.25 -10.39
CA ILE A 161 14.31 26.82 -10.56
C ILE A 161 14.94 27.51 -11.77
N GLU A 162 14.27 27.46 -12.93
CA GLU A 162 14.79 27.96 -14.20
C GLU A 162 14.82 29.49 -14.23
N SER A 163 13.74 30.17 -13.83
CA SER A 163 13.67 31.63 -13.88
C SER A 163 14.70 32.31 -12.97
N ASN A 164 15.14 31.62 -11.92
CA ASN A 164 16.16 32.11 -11.00
C ASN A 164 17.56 31.51 -11.25
N ASN A 165 17.73 30.69 -12.30
CA ASN A 165 18.98 29.96 -12.59
C ASN A 165 19.56 29.24 -11.38
N LEU A 166 18.70 28.54 -10.62
CA LEU A 166 19.11 27.83 -9.41
C LEU A 166 19.98 26.62 -9.77
N ASN A 167 21.06 26.42 -9.02
CA ASN A 167 21.91 25.24 -9.17
C ASN A 167 21.35 24.09 -8.34
N VAL A 168 20.71 23.12 -8.99
CA VAL A 168 20.21 21.90 -8.34
C VAL A 168 21.28 20.82 -8.39
N SER A 169 21.93 20.57 -7.26
CA SER A 169 23.00 19.55 -7.15
C SER A 169 22.46 18.13 -7.01
N ALA A 170 21.32 17.98 -6.33
CA ALA A 170 20.54 16.76 -6.26
C ALA A 170 19.10 17.08 -5.83
N ILE A 171 18.16 16.26 -6.29
CA ILE A 171 16.79 16.20 -5.80
C ILE A 171 16.66 15.00 -4.87
N LEU A 172 16.08 15.20 -3.68
CA LEU A 172 16.01 14.22 -2.61
C LEU A 172 14.54 14.04 -2.16
N GLY A 173 13.97 12.86 -2.42
CA GLY A 173 12.64 12.48 -1.96
C GLY A 173 12.62 11.99 -0.51
N ALA A 174 11.50 11.48 0.00
CA ALA A 174 11.48 10.94 1.38
C ALA A 174 11.72 9.42 1.47
N HIS A 175 11.32 8.67 0.44
CA HIS A 175 11.41 7.20 0.37
C HIS A 175 12.28 6.74 -0.79
N ILE A 176 12.68 5.46 -0.76
CA ILE A 176 13.26 4.76 -1.90
C ILE A 176 12.48 3.48 -2.10
N GLU A 177 11.61 3.47 -3.11
CA GLU A 177 10.76 2.32 -3.41
C GLU A 177 11.13 1.68 -4.73
N MET A 178 11.95 2.32 -5.56
CA MET A 178 12.51 1.69 -6.76
C MET A 178 13.63 0.73 -6.40
N THR A 179 13.65 -0.40 -7.09
CA THR A 179 14.80 -1.31 -7.11
C THR A 179 15.93 -0.72 -7.96
N GLN A 180 17.09 -1.40 -7.98
CA GLN A 180 18.16 -1.13 -8.94
C GLN A 180 17.80 -1.47 -10.39
N THR A 181 16.72 -2.21 -10.62
CA THR A 181 16.21 -2.51 -11.96
C THR A 181 15.27 -1.40 -12.38
N ASP A 182 15.52 -0.80 -13.55
CA ASP A 182 14.71 0.29 -14.06
C ASP A 182 13.23 -0.11 -14.18
N LYS A 183 12.32 0.82 -13.81
CA LYS A 183 10.86 0.67 -13.89
C LYS A 183 10.24 -0.37 -12.94
N VAL A 184 11.02 -0.94 -12.04
CA VAL A 184 10.56 -1.93 -11.05
C VAL A 184 10.61 -1.30 -9.66
N ASP A 185 9.45 -1.15 -9.03
CA ASP A 185 9.29 -0.75 -7.64
C ASP A 185 8.99 -1.94 -6.72
N TYR A 186 9.33 -1.80 -5.44
CA TYR A 186 8.80 -2.67 -4.41
C TYR A 186 7.29 -2.37 -4.23
N PRO A 187 6.46 -3.39 -3.97
CA PRO A 187 5.08 -3.26 -3.54
C PRO A 187 4.90 -2.25 -2.41
N ILE A 188 3.71 -1.64 -2.42
CA ILE A 188 3.25 -0.76 -1.36
C ILE A 188 3.40 -1.44 0.02
N GLY A 189 3.81 -0.67 1.03
CA GLY A 189 3.97 -1.16 2.39
C GLY A 189 5.17 -2.10 2.61
N ALA A 190 6.06 -2.25 1.62
CA ALA A 190 7.33 -2.94 1.79
C ALA A 190 8.12 -2.43 3.00
N THR A 191 8.39 -3.32 3.95
CA THR A 191 9.23 -3.03 5.13
C THR A 191 10.69 -3.48 4.95
N TYR A 192 11.00 -4.14 3.84
CA TYR A 192 12.35 -4.59 3.49
C TYR A 192 12.57 -4.48 1.98
N GLN A 193 13.53 -3.64 1.58
CA GLN A 193 13.76 -3.24 0.20
C GLN A 193 15.26 -3.47 -0.17
N PRO A 194 15.67 -4.74 -0.44
CA PRO A 194 17.09 -5.05 -0.69
C PRO A 194 17.48 -4.71 -2.12
N LYS A 195 18.53 -3.88 -2.30
CA LYS A 195 18.96 -3.34 -3.60
C LYS A 195 18.06 -2.20 -4.11
N GLU A 196 17.69 -1.31 -3.20
CA GLU A 196 17.17 0.01 -3.50
C GLU A 196 18.05 0.78 -4.49
N ARG A 197 17.41 1.62 -5.31
CA ARG A 197 18.06 2.65 -6.11
C ARG A 197 18.79 3.66 -5.22
N LEU A 198 19.69 4.44 -5.81
CA LEU A 198 20.25 5.61 -5.12
C LEU A 198 19.17 6.67 -4.86
N LEU A 199 19.25 7.33 -3.70
CA LEU A 199 18.33 8.40 -3.28
C LEU A 199 18.33 9.60 -4.24
N ASN A 200 19.50 9.95 -4.77
CA ASN A 200 19.69 11.21 -5.49
C ASN A 200 19.07 11.14 -6.89
N LEU A 201 18.15 12.07 -7.15
CA LEU A 201 17.61 12.36 -8.47
C LEU A 201 18.23 13.65 -9.03
N SER A 202 18.02 13.89 -10.32
CA SER A 202 18.54 15.05 -11.06
C SER A 202 17.41 15.92 -11.59
N LEU A 203 17.75 17.12 -12.07
CA LEU A 203 16.79 18.01 -12.72
C LEU A 203 16.13 17.37 -13.95
N ASP A 204 16.82 16.48 -14.67
CA ASP A 204 16.24 15.73 -15.79
C ASP A 204 15.05 14.86 -15.35
N HIS A 205 15.10 14.25 -14.17
CA HIS A 205 13.98 13.47 -13.63
C HIS A 205 12.77 14.37 -13.31
N LEU A 206 13.01 15.59 -12.83
CA LEU A 206 11.93 16.56 -12.61
C LEU A 206 11.31 17.02 -13.93
N HIS A 207 12.11 17.19 -14.98
CA HIS A 207 11.59 17.44 -16.34
C HIS A 207 10.77 16.26 -16.88
N GLN A 208 11.22 15.02 -16.68
CA GLN A 208 10.46 13.82 -17.06
C GLN A 208 9.09 13.81 -16.38
N LEU A 209 9.05 14.03 -15.05
CA LEU A 209 7.80 14.10 -14.30
C LEU A 209 6.90 15.22 -14.84
N ASN A 210 7.43 16.42 -15.04
CA ASN A 210 6.64 17.54 -15.54
C ASN A 210 6.05 17.26 -16.93
N ASN A 211 6.84 16.70 -17.83
CA ASN A 211 6.39 16.39 -19.18
C ASN A 211 5.25 15.36 -19.16
N GLU A 212 5.40 14.27 -18.39
CA GLU A 212 4.36 13.25 -18.20
C GLU A 212 3.05 13.87 -17.70
N LEU A 213 3.12 14.64 -16.61
CA LEU A 213 1.95 15.27 -16.01
C LEU A 213 1.25 16.24 -16.97
N GLN A 214 2.03 17.04 -17.70
CA GLN A 214 1.52 18.00 -18.67
C GLN A 214 0.90 17.31 -19.90
N GLU A 215 1.47 16.20 -20.36
CA GLU A 215 0.92 15.39 -21.46
C GLU A 215 -0.44 14.81 -21.06
N GLN A 216 -0.53 14.14 -19.91
CA GLN A 216 -1.79 13.60 -19.40
C GLN A 216 -2.82 14.71 -19.12
N TRP A 217 -2.39 15.86 -18.57
CA TRP A 217 -3.27 17.02 -18.34
C TRP A 217 -3.88 17.55 -19.64
N LYS A 218 -3.06 17.73 -20.68
CA LYS A 218 -3.51 18.22 -22.00
C LYS A 218 -4.40 17.20 -22.70
N ALA A 219 -4.11 15.91 -22.55
CA ALA A 219 -4.88 14.83 -23.14
C ALA A 219 -6.26 14.63 -22.47
N GLY A 220 -6.40 15.07 -21.21
CA GLY A 220 -7.66 15.07 -20.47
C GLY A 220 -7.83 13.86 -19.55
N PHE A 221 -8.91 13.86 -18.76
CA PHE A 221 -9.17 12.84 -17.72
C PHE A 221 -9.15 11.41 -18.27
N ASP A 222 -9.75 11.20 -19.45
CA ASP A 222 -9.84 9.87 -20.09
C ASP A 222 -8.50 9.29 -20.55
N GLN A 223 -7.44 10.10 -20.52
CA GLN A 223 -6.08 9.70 -20.92
C GLN A 223 -5.13 9.63 -19.72
N ARG A 224 -5.62 9.83 -18.49
CA ARG A 224 -4.81 9.68 -17.28
C ARG A 224 -4.48 8.21 -17.04
N HIS A 225 -3.23 7.94 -16.68
CA HIS A 225 -2.73 6.59 -16.52
C HIS A 225 -1.51 6.53 -15.60
N LYS A 226 -1.19 5.32 -15.15
CA LYS A 226 0.05 5.02 -14.46
C LYS A 226 1.20 4.97 -15.48
N ALA A 227 2.28 5.74 -15.26
CA ALA A 227 3.42 5.82 -16.16
C ALA A 227 4.72 5.36 -15.48
N TYR A 228 5.58 4.68 -16.24
CA TYR A 228 6.77 3.98 -15.71
C TYR A 228 8.05 4.59 -16.25
N TYR A 229 8.86 5.16 -15.36
CA TYR A 229 10.19 5.69 -15.63
C TYR A 229 11.25 4.87 -14.89
N ASP A 230 12.49 5.00 -15.31
CA ASP A 230 13.61 4.22 -14.76
C ASP A 230 13.80 4.46 -13.26
N ALA A 231 13.56 5.70 -12.82
CA ALA A 231 13.80 6.13 -11.45
C ALA A 231 12.53 6.36 -10.62
N PHE A 232 11.33 6.38 -11.22
CA PHE A 232 10.08 6.62 -10.49
C PHE A 232 8.88 6.12 -11.30
N ILE A 233 7.74 6.01 -10.65
CA ILE A 233 6.47 5.64 -11.29
C ILE A 233 5.44 6.71 -10.96
N VAL A 234 4.76 7.26 -11.96
CA VAL A 234 3.63 8.19 -11.76
C VAL A 234 2.39 7.35 -11.52
N ASP A 235 1.77 7.45 -10.34
CA ASP A 235 0.59 6.66 -9.98
C ASP A 235 -0.55 7.55 -9.45
N PRO A 236 -1.41 8.06 -10.34
CA PRO A 236 -2.61 8.76 -9.92
C PRO A 236 -3.47 7.88 -9.03
N ASN A 237 -4.01 8.44 -7.95
CA ASN A 237 -4.97 7.73 -7.10
C ASN A 237 -6.09 7.12 -7.98
N PRO A 238 -6.62 5.92 -7.69
CA PRO A 238 -7.69 5.30 -8.48
C PRO A 238 -8.87 6.23 -8.81
N SER A 239 -9.24 7.14 -7.89
CA SER A 239 -10.29 8.14 -8.13
C SER A 239 -9.96 9.18 -9.22
N GLN A 240 -8.69 9.29 -9.61
CA GLN A 240 -8.16 10.19 -10.63
C GLN A 240 -7.90 9.49 -11.97
N LEU A 241 -8.10 8.17 -12.04
CA LEU A 241 -7.99 7.38 -13.26
C LEU A 241 -9.36 7.24 -13.93
N PRO A 242 -9.40 7.14 -15.27
CA PRO A 242 -10.64 6.86 -15.97
C PRO A 242 -11.18 5.48 -15.59
N PRO A 243 -12.51 5.29 -15.66
CA PRO A 243 -13.10 3.97 -15.54
C PRO A 243 -12.53 3.04 -16.61
N TYR A 244 -12.50 1.74 -16.32
CA TYR A 244 -12.16 0.75 -17.34
C TYR A 244 -13.18 0.80 -18.50
N PRO A 245 -12.82 0.44 -19.74
CA PRO A 245 -13.77 0.40 -20.83
C PRO A 245 -14.99 -0.47 -20.49
N SER A 246 -16.20 0.10 -20.55
CA SER A 246 -17.43 -0.62 -20.24
C SER A 246 -17.60 -1.84 -21.15
N ASP A 247 -18.31 -2.86 -20.65
CA ASP A 247 -18.66 -4.07 -21.40
C ASP A 247 -17.47 -4.92 -21.91
N GLU A 248 -16.25 -4.62 -21.47
CA GLU A 248 -15.10 -5.51 -21.62
C GLU A 248 -15.02 -6.51 -20.45
N ARG A 249 -14.19 -7.55 -20.59
CA ARG A 249 -14.10 -8.66 -19.63
C ARG A 249 -15.44 -9.37 -19.40
N MET A 250 -16.18 -9.60 -20.48
CA MET A 250 -17.41 -10.41 -20.48
C MET A 250 -17.07 -11.88 -20.27
N ALA A 251 -17.53 -12.47 -19.17
CA ALA A 251 -17.40 -13.89 -18.90
C ALA A 251 -18.39 -14.36 -17.82
N GLU A 252 -18.42 -15.67 -17.60
CA GLU A 252 -18.86 -16.25 -16.34
C GLU A 252 -17.68 -16.14 -15.35
N HIS A 253 -17.88 -15.38 -14.27
CA HIS A 253 -16.85 -15.10 -13.26
C HIS A 253 -17.13 -15.92 -12.01
N GLY A 254 -16.24 -16.81 -11.60
CA GLY A 254 -16.42 -17.60 -10.38
C GLY A 254 -16.14 -16.77 -9.12
N PHE A 255 -16.94 -16.92 -8.07
CA PHE A 255 -16.66 -16.26 -6.79
C PHE A 255 -16.84 -17.17 -5.58
N ILE A 256 -16.14 -16.82 -4.50
CA ILE A 256 -16.25 -17.42 -3.18
C ILE A 256 -17.04 -16.48 -2.28
N LEU A 257 -18.04 -17.02 -1.58
CA LEU A 257 -18.83 -16.29 -0.60
C LEU A 257 -18.32 -16.56 0.80
N LEU A 258 -18.00 -15.49 1.51
CA LEU A 258 -17.55 -15.52 2.89
C LEU A 258 -18.63 -14.82 3.75
N PRO A 259 -19.34 -15.54 4.62
CA PRO A 259 -20.44 -14.96 5.38
C PRO A 259 -19.92 -13.93 6.39
N LEU A 260 -20.62 -12.80 6.51
CA LEU A 260 -20.27 -11.71 7.44
C LEU A 260 -21.34 -11.49 8.53
N SER A 261 -22.62 -11.65 8.20
CA SER A 261 -23.69 -11.49 9.18
C SER A 261 -24.91 -12.38 8.88
N THR A 262 -25.73 -12.61 9.90
CA THR A 262 -27.01 -13.33 9.77
C THR A 262 -28.05 -12.58 8.94
N LEU A 263 -27.78 -11.30 8.62
CA LEU A 263 -28.61 -10.45 7.76
C LEU A 263 -28.27 -10.58 6.27
N GLY A 264 -27.50 -11.62 5.90
CA GLY A 264 -27.15 -11.93 4.51
C GLY A 264 -26.04 -11.05 3.92
N LEU A 265 -25.33 -10.28 4.75
CA LEU A 265 -24.13 -9.57 4.29
C LEU A 265 -22.98 -10.56 4.14
N VAL A 266 -22.24 -10.47 3.04
CA VAL A 266 -21.13 -11.36 2.69
C VAL A 266 -19.95 -10.56 2.10
N TRP A 267 -18.74 -11.05 2.33
CA TRP A 267 -17.61 -10.73 1.46
C TRP A 267 -17.62 -11.67 0.26
N ILE A 268 -17.29 -11.16 -0.90
CA ILE A 268 -17.18 -11.93 -2.13
C ILE A 268 -15.76 -11.77 -2.66
N SER A 269 -15.06 -12.90 -2.81
CA SER A 269 -13.74 -12.96 -3.44
C SER A 269 -13.88 -13.53 -4.85
N HIS A 270 -13.38 -12.80 -5.85
CA HIS A 270 -13.27 -13.29 -7.22
C HIS A 270 -12.21 -14.38 -7.31
N LYS A 271 -12.47 -15.44 -8.10
CA LYS A 271 -11.47 -16.45 -8.48
C LYS A 271 -10.66 -15.92 -9.68
N PRO A 272 -9.42 -15.45 -9.48
CA PRO A 272 -8.72 -14.71 -10.51
C PRO A 272 -7.97 -15.65 -11.48
N MET A 273 -7.39 -15.09 -12.53
CA MET A 273 -6.38 -15.71 -13.40
C MET A 273 -5.34 -14.68 -13.80
N PHE A 274 -4.14 -15.08 -14.23
CA PHE A 274 -3.15 -14.14 -14.80
C PHE A 274 -3.47 -13.68 -16.24
N ARG A 275 -4.73 -13.84 -16.69
CA ARG A 275 -5.19 -13.46 -18.03
C ARG A 275 -6.61 -12.93 -18.03
N THR A 276 -6.87 -12.00 -18.95
CA THR A 276 -8.21 -11.52 -19.28
C THR A 276 -9.10 -12.69 -19.73
N PRO A 277 -10.38 -12.74 -19.32
CA PRO A 277 -11.16 -11.69 -18.64
C PRO A 277 -11.11 -11.70 -17.11
N HIS A 278 -10.33 -12.59 -16.49
CA HIS A 278 -10.29 -12.81 -15.04
C HIS A 278 -9.04 -12.20 -14.36
N ASP A 279 -8.38 -11.22 -15.00
CA ASP A 279 -7.10 -10.62 -14.60
C ASP A 279 -7.17 -9.68 -13.38
N PHE A 280 -8.05 -9.96 -12.42
CA PHE A 280 -8.17 -9.19 -11.18
C PHE A 280 -8.32 -10.08 -9.96
N GLN A 281 -7.48 -9.89 -8.95
CA GLN A 281 -7.83 -10.26 -7.59
C GLN A 281 -8.74 -9.17 -7.01
N LEU A 282 -9.99 -9.55 -6.70
CA LEU A 282 -11.07 -8.63 -6.38
C LEU A 282 -11.82 -9.10 -5.14
N VAL A 283 -12.03 -8.19 -4.19
CA VAL A 283 -12.92 -8.40 -3.03
C VAL A 283 -13.91 -7.25 -2.92
N PHE A 284 -15.19 -7.58 -2.74
CA PHE A 284 -16.26 -6.60 -2.51
C PHE A 284 -17.30 -7.13 -1.53
N THR A 285 -18.19 -6.24 -1.09
CA THR A 285 -19.31 -6.62 -0.20
C THR A 285 -20.58 -6.77 -1.02
N ALA A 286 -21.43 -7.71 -0.63
CA ALA A 286 -22.79 -7.76 -1.14
C ALA A 286 -23.78 -8.21 -0.08
N ARG A 287 -25.06 -7.90 -0.29
CA ARG A 287 -26.18 -8.44 0.48
C ARG A 287 -26.93 -9.47 -0.37
N VAL A 288 -27.12 -10.66 0.18
CA VAL A 288 -27.96 -11.70 -0.40
C VAL A 288 -29.42 -11.37 -0.08
N THR A 289 -30.25 -11.10 -1.09
CA THR A 289 -31.64 -10.63 -0.88
C THR A 289 -32.69 -11.72 -0.91
N TYR A 290 -32.41 -12.83 -1.58
CA TYR A 290 -33.39 -13.89 -1.82
C TYR A 290 -32.78 -15.26 -1.52
N SER A 291 -32.82 -15.71 -0.26
CA SER A 291 -32.60 -17.13 0.06
C SER A 291 -32.98 -17.50 1.49
N ASN A 292 -33.38 -18.76 1.65
CA ASN A 292 -33.37 -19.47 2.92
C ASN A 292 -31.91 -19.68 3.36
N LEU A 293 -31.31 -18.64 3.97
CA LEU A 293 -29.89 -18.56 4.34
C LEU A 293 -29.47 -19.48 5.51
N ASN A 294 -30.31 -20.45 5.89
CA ASN A 294 -29.99 -21.44 6.93
C ASN A 294 -28.67 -22.20 6.66
N HIS A 295 -28.16 -22.15 5.43
CA HIS A 295 -26.92 -22.80 5.01
C HIS A 295 -25.66 -21.90 5.08
N LEU A 296 -25.79 -20.57 5.21
CA LEU A 296 -24.65 -19.67 5.45
C LEU A 296 -24.41 -19.58 6.97
N LEU A 297 -23.66 -20.54 7.47
CA LEU A 297 -23.30 -20.58 8.89
C LEU A 297 -22.22 -19.55 9.16
N LEU A 298 -22.42 -18.75 10.21
CA LEU A 298 -21.35 -17.95 10.77
C LEU A 298 -20.52 -18.82 11.73
N PRO A 299 -19.20 -18.65 11.75
CA PRO A 299 -18.39 -19.39 12.69
C PRO A 299 -18.69 -18.87 14.11
N THR A 300 -18.75 -19.79 15.07
CA THR A 300 -18.82 -19.46 16.51
C THR A 300 -17.41 -19.52 17.12
N ASN A 301 -17.24 -19.13 18.39
CA ASN A 301 -16.00 -18.76 19.09
C ASN A 301 -14.68 -19.56 18.83
N THR A 302 -14.70 -20.76 18.23
CA THR A 302 -13.52 -21.54 17.76
C THR A 302 -13.85 -22.48 16.58
N SER A 303 -14.99 -22.27 15.91
CA SER A 303 -15.56 -23.22 14.96
C SER A 303 -15.07 -22.97 13.55
N ILE A 304 -14.62 -24.03 12.90
CA ILE A 304 -14.45 -24.14 11.45
C ILE A 304 -15.83 -23.84 10.81
N LEU A 305 -15.89 -23.06 9.74
CA LEU A 305 -17.05 -22.81 8.89
C LEU A 305 -17.61 -24.09 8.26
N GLN A 306 -16.78 -25.14 8.22
CA GLN A 306 -16.99 -26.50 7.73
C GLN A 306 -17.17 -26.61 6.22
N ASN A 307 -17.52 -25.54 5.53
CA ASN A 307 -17.81 -25.56 4.10
C ASN A 307 -17.25 -24.34 3.39
N GLN A 308 -16.78 -24.58 2.17
CA GLN A 308 -16.59 -23.55 1.16
C GLN A 308 -17.95 -23.23 0.52
N TRP A 309 -18.26 -21.95 0.28
CA TRP A 309 -19.40 -21.55 -0.52
C TRP A 309 -18.95 -20.82 -1.78
N THR A 310 -19.50 -21.22 -2.92
CA THR A 310 -19.17 -20.59 -4.20
C THR A 310 -20.42 -20.18 -4.95
N ILE A 311 -20.28 -19.19 -5.82
CA ILE A 311 -21.32 -18.78 -6.74
C ILE A 311 -20.81 -18.78 -8.18
N LEU A 312 -21.75 -19.07 -9.08
CA LEU A 312 -21.58 -18.92 -10.51
C LEU A 312 -22.67 -17.98 -11.03
N PRO A 313 -22.35 -16.72 -11.35
CA PRO A 313 -23.29 -15.78 -11.92
C PRO A 313 -23.52 -16.03 -13.40
N ASP A 314 -24.55 -15.38 -13.93
CA ASP A 314 -24.77 -15.27 -15.38
C ASP A 314 -23.58 -14.52 -16.06
N LEU A 315 -23.53 -14.53 -17.39
CA LEU A 315 -22.48 -13.82 -18.13
C LEU A 315 -22.61 -12.30 -18.01
N TRP A 316 -21.57 -11.62 -17.51
CA TRP A 316 -21.52 -10.16 -17.39
C TRP A 316 -20.08 -9.58 -17.41
N SER A 317 -19.97 -8.25 -17.51
CA SER A 317 -18.69 -7.51 -17.64
C SER A 317 -18.06 -7.21 -16.28
N LEU A 318 -16.85 -7.73 -16.04
CA LEU A 318 -16.10 -7.39 -14.82
C LEU A 318 -15.86 -5.88 -14.68
N ASN A 319 -15.62 -5.19 -15.80
CA ASN A 319 -15.41 -3.75 -15.80
C ASN A 319 -16.65 -2.98 -15.32
N ASN A 320 -17.87 -3.44 -15.64
CA ASN A 320 -19.09 -2.80 -15.15
C ASN A 320 -19.23 -2.88 -13.62
N LEU A 321 -18.75 -3.96 -12.99
CA LEU A 321 -18.65 -4.06 -11.52
C LEU A 321 -17.60 -3.08 -10.97
N LEU A 322 -16.39 -3.07 -11.54
CA LEU A 322 -15.29 -2.20 -11.11
C LEU A 322 -15.67 -0.72 -11.19
N ASN A 323 -16.37 -0.33 -12.26
CA ASN A 323 -16.83 1.04 -12.50
C ASN A 323 -18.05 1.44 -11.66
N GLY A 324 -18.71 0.50 -10.97
CA GLY A 324 -19.96 0.76 -10.23
C GLY A 324 -21.21 0.88 -11.12
N ASN A 325 -21.12 0.48 -12.39
CA ASN A 325 -22.26 0.44 -13.31
C ASN A 325 -23.22 -0.73 -13.01
N MET A 326 -22.74 -1.75 -12.29
CA MET A 326 -23.51 -2.91 -11.85
C MET A 326 -23.82 -2.79 -10.36
N THR A 327 -25.11 -2.78 -10.00
CA THR A 327 -25.58 -2.67 -8.61
C THR A 327 -26.17 -3.97 -8.08
N THR A 328 -26.64 -4.86 -8.96
CA THR A 328 -27.13 -6.19 -8.59
C THR A 328 -26.81 -7.22 -9.66
N PHE A 329 -26.72 -8.49 -9.27
CA PHE A 329 -26.65 -9.62 -10.21
C PHE A 329 -27.25 -10.90 -9.61
N SER A 330 -27.62 -11.84 -10.48
CA SER A 330 -28.11 -13.16 -10.09
C SER A 330 -27.01 -14.20 -10.20
N ALA A 331 -27.03 -15.21 -9.34
CA ALA A 331 -26.09 -16.31 -9.39
C ALA A 331 -26.66 -17.62 -8.87
N GLN A 332 -26.11 -18.73 -9.35
CA GLN A 332 -26.29 -20.04 -8.78
C GLN A 332 -25.39 -20.18 -7.55
N PHE A 333 -25.93 -20.70 -6.45
CA PHE A 333 -25.24 -20.84 -5.16
C PHE A 333 -24.94 -22.31 -4.85
N PHE A 334 -23.71 -22.58 -4.43
CA PHE A 334 -23.20 -23.93 -4.19
C PHE A 334 -22.58 -24.06 -2.80
N ILE A 335 -22.68 -25.26 -2.23
CA ILE A 335 -21.81 -25.74 -1.16
C ILE A 335 -20.67 -26.57 -1.77
N GLY A 336 -19.44 -26.21 -1.45
CA GLY A 336 -18.22 -26.63 -2.15
C GLY A 336 -17.88 -25.78 -3.37
N ASN A 337 -16.81 -26.16 -4.07
CA ASN A 337 -16.36 -25.51 -5.30
C ASN A 337 -17.21 -25.94 -6.50
N PHE A 338 -17.93 -25.00 -7.13
CA PHE A 338 -18.78 -25.27 -8.29
C PHE A 338 -18.04 -25.93 -9.46
N GLU A 339 -16.75 -25.67 -9.64
CA GLU A 339 -15.92 -26.25 -10.71
C GLU A 339 -15.45 -27.68 -10.40
N GLN A 340 -15.53 -28.10 -9.13
CA GLN A 340 -15.01 -29.38 -8.64
C GLN A 340 -16.13 -30.24 -8.02
N GLY A 341 -17.36 -30.14 -8.56
CA GLY A 341 -18.48 -30.99 -8.16
C GLY A 341 -19.24 -30.53 -6.91
N GLY A 342 -19.16 -29.24 -6.56
CA GLY A 342 -19.97 -28.63 -5.50
C GLY A 342 -21.47 -28.87 -5.69
N GLN A 343 -22.19 -29.00 -4.59
CA GLN A 343 -23.64 -29.26 -4.60
C GLN A 343 -24.39 -27.94 -4.80
N TYR A 344 -25.18 -27.86 -5.87
CA TYR A 344 -26.11 -26.76 -6.11
C TYR A 344 -27.17 -26.69 -4.99
N LEU A 345 -27.42 -25.50 -4.49
CA LEU A 345 -28.43 -25.23 -3.46
C LEU A 345 -29.64 -24.49 -4.04
N CYS A 346 -29.42 -23.29 -4.57
CA CYS A 346 -30.48 -22.44 -5.10
C CYS A 346 -29.90 -21.29 -5.95
N ASN A 347 -30.77 -20.51 -6.59
CA ASN A 347 -30.40 -19.21 -7.17
C ASN A 347 -30.56 -18.11 -6.12
N ILE A 348 -29.63 -17.16 -6.14
CA ILE A 348 -29.63 -16.00 -5.26
C ILE A 348 -29.48 -14.71 -6.09
N THR A 349 -29.93 -13.60 -5.51
CA THR A 349 -29.65 -12.26 -6.01
C THR A 349 -28.77 -11.53 -5.01
N LEU A 350 -27.76 -10.85 -5.53
CA LEU A 350 -26.76 -10.12 -4.76
C LEU A 350 -26.91 -8.63 -5.05
N GLU A 351 -27.09 -7.85 -4.00
CA GLU A 351 -27.00 -6.39 -4.02
C GLU A 351 -25.58 -5.96 -3.65
N ILE A 352 -24.86 -5.36 -4.61
CA ILE A 352 -23.47 -4.94 -4.43
C ILE A 352 -23.42 -3.68 -3.57
N VAL A 353 -22.50 -3.66 -2.60
CA VAL A 353 -22.13 -2.43 -1.89
C VAL A 353 -20.82 -1.94 -2.46
N TRP A 354 -20.90 -0.84 -3.22
CA TRP A 354 -19.76 -0.19 -3.84
C TRP A 354 -19.18 0.89 -2.89
N PRO A 355 -17.85 1.10 -2.85
CA PRO A 355 -16.81 0.53 -3.72
C PRO A 355 -16.35 -0.88 -3.32
N PRO A 356 -15.75 -1.63 -4.26
CA PRO A 356 -14.94 -2.81 -3.93
C PRO A 356 -13.85 -2.46 -2.91
N LEU A 357 -13.50 -3.43 -2.08
CA LEU A 357 -12.48 -3.27 -1.05
C LEU A 357 -11.07 -3.54 -1.55
N THR A 358 -10.94 -4.42 -2.53
CA THR A 358 -9.64 -4.81 -3.09
C THR A 358 -9.79 -4.98 -4.58
N VAL A 359 -8.94 -4.30 -5.34
CA VAL A 359 -8.91 -4.35 -6.80
C VAL A 359 -7.45 -4.35 -7.22
N ILE A 360 -6.89 -5.55 -7.43
CA ILE A 360 -5.52 -5.72 -7.86
C ILE A 360 -5.56 -6.39 -9.22
N ARG A 361 -5.06 -5.70 -10.25
CA ARG A 361 -4.93 -6.30 -11.58
C ARG A 361 -3.74 -7.26 -11.57
N LEU A 362 -3.96 -8.51 -11.93
CA LEU A 362 -2.89 -9.50 -12.04
C LEU A 362 -2.19 -9.35 -13.39
N ASN A 363 -0.86 -9.40 -13.38
CA ASN A 363 -0.05 -9.25 -14.58
C ASN A 363 0.95 -10.39 -14.70
N ALA A 364 0.80 -11.21 -15.74
CA ALA A 364 1.70 -12.33 -16.04
C ALA A 364 3.17 -11.92 -16.30
N SER A 365 3.41 -10.63 -16.54
CA SER A 365 4.75 -10.07 -16.81
C SER A 365 5.44 -9.50 -15.57
N GLU A 366 4.79 -9.53 -14.40
CA GLU A 366 5.42 -9.12 -13.14
C GLU A 366 6.48 -10.15 -12.71
N ILE A 367 7.65 -9.63 -12.32
CA ILE A 367 8.81 -10.41 -11.91
C ILE A 367 9.35 -9.74 -10.63
N GLU A 368 8.74 -10.03 -9.48
CA GLU A 368 9.12 -9.45 -8.19
C GLU A 368 9.37 -10.56 -7.16
N PRO A 369 10.51 -10.51 -6.43
CA PRO A 369 11.00 -11.61 -5.61
C PRO A 369 10.60 -11.44 -4.14
N TYR A 370 9.32 -11.17 -3.85
CA TYR A 370 8.90 -11.14 -2.46
C TYR A 370 9.09 -12.51 -1.81
N ARG A 371 9.97 -12.54 -0.82
CA ARG A 371 10.13 -13.72 0.03
C ARG A 371 9.02 -13.85 1.05
N PRO A 372 8.65 -12.84 1.86
CA PRO A 372 7.72 -13.09 2.95
C PRO A 372 6.30 -13.32 2.42
N LEU A 373 5.67 -14.38 2.93
CA LEU A 373 4.26 -14.68 2.71
C LEU A 373 3.37 -13.51 3.18
N ARG A 374 2.39 -13.10 2.37
CA ARG A 374 1.51 -11.96 2.66
C ARG A 374 0.03 -12.26 2.48
N TYR A 375 -0.78 -11.69 3.37
CA TYR A 375 -2.24 -11.78 3.30
C TYR A 375 -2.89 -10.42 3.58
N SER A 376 -3.99 -10.15 2.89
CA SER A 376 -4.92 -9.07 3.22
C SER A 376 -6.02 -9.60 4.14
N SER A 377 -6.34 -8.87 5.22
CA SER A 377 -7.37 -9.29 6.18
C SER A 377 -8.71 -8.58 6.00
N TYR A 378 -9.80 -9.34 6.11
CA TYR A 378 -11.18 -8.84 6.10
C TYR A 378 -11.88 -9.25 7.38
N PHE A 379 -12.49 -8.28 8.04
CA PHE A 379 -13.16 -8.47 9.32
C PHE A 379 -14.37 -9.38 9.17
N LEU A 380 -14.49 -10.35 10.06
CA LEU A 380 -15.64 -11.24 10.16
C LEU A 380 -16.52 -10.87 11.36
N SER A 381 -15.99 -11.02 12.57
CA SER A 381 -16.74 -10.72 13.78
C SER A 381 -15.83 -10.62 15.00
N ASN A 382 -16.36 -10.06 16.08
CA ASN A 382 -15.72 -10.09 17.40
C ASN A 382 -16.50 -11.04 18.31
N THR A 383 -15.80 -11.85 19.08
CA THR A 383 -16.37 -12.73 20.09
C THR A 383 -15.75 -12.47 21.45
N ILE A 384 -16.49 -12.72 22.54
CA ILE A 384 -15.95 -12.62 23.90
C ILE A 384 -15.72 -14.04 24.41
N VAL A 385 -14.47 -14.38 24.71
CA VAL A 385 -14.05 -15.67 25.27
C VAL A 385 -13.33 -15.40 26.58
N ASN A 386 -13.78 -15.96 27.69
CA ASN A 386 -13.17 -15.76 29.02
C ASN A 386 -12.92 -14.28 29.38
N ASN A 387 -13.86 -13.38 29.04
CA ASN A 387 -13.78 -11.92 29.20
C ASN A 387 -12.71 -11.22 28.32
N GLN A 388 -12.15 -11.90 27.33
CA GLN A 388 -11.24 -11.33 26.33
C GLN A 388 -11.98 -11.20 24.99
N THR A 389 -11.82 -10.05 24.34
CA THR A 389 -12.33 -9.85 22.98
C THR A 389 -11.40 -10.50 21.99
N VAL A 390 -11.95 -11.33 21.12
CA VAL A 390 -11.23 -12.09 20.11
C VAL A 390 -11.77 -11.68 18.74
N ILE A 391 -10.86 -11.38 17.81
CA ILE A 391 -11.18 -10.88 16.46
C ILE A 391 -11.05 -12.04 15.47
N HIS A 392 -12.11 -12.31 14.72
CA HIS A 392 -12.08 -13.23 13.59
C HIS A 392 -11.83 -12.47 12.28
N LEU A 393 -10.91 -12.99 11.47
CA LEU A 393 -10.52 -12.41 10.17
C LEU A 393 -10.51 -13.49 9.08
N TYR A 394 -10.98 -13.13 7.89
CA TYR A 394 -10.59 -13.84 6.67
C TYR A 394 -9.27 -13.27 6.17
N LEU A 395 -8.31 -14.15 5.86
CA LEU A 395 -7.02 -13.79 5.28
C LEU A 395 -7.04 -14.24 3.83
N LEU A 396 -6.93 -13.29 2.89
CA LEU A 396 -6.77 -13.55 1.47
C LEU A 396 -5.29 -13.42 1.09
N HIS A 397 -4.71 -14.45 0.50
CA HIS A 397 -3.33 -14.41 0.03
C HIS A 397 -3.15 -13.33 -1.04
N GLN A 398 -2.09 -12.53 -0.97
CA GLN A 398 -1.81 -11.50 -1.97
C GLN A 398 -1.11 -12.12 -3.20
N ILE A 399 -1.85 -12.29 -4.30
CA ILE A 399 -1.32 -12.89 -5.52
C ILE A 399 -0.49 -11.86 -6.27
N HIS A 400 0.73 -12.23 -6.69
CA HIS A 400 1.63 -11.29 -7.34
C HIS A 400 2.27 -11.83 -8.62
N ILE A 401 3.03 -12.93 -8.55
CA ILE A 401 3.83 -13.44 -9.67
C ILE A 401 3.42 -14.84 -10.07
N GLN A 402 3.47 -15.18 -11.35
CA GLN A 402 3.19 -16.56 -11.78
C GLN A 402 4.46 -17.45 -11.68
N PRO A 403 4.35 -18.71 -11.22
CA PRO A 403 3.17 -19.33 -10.62
C PRO A 403 2.95 -18.84 -9.17
N ASP A 404 1.68 -18.76 -8.76
CA ASP A 404 1.25 -18.42 -7.40
C ASP A 404 0.12 -19.34 -6.93
N PHE A 405 -0.47 -19.07 -5.77
CA PHE A 405 -1.69 -19.74 -5.28
C PHE A 405 -2.73 -18.74 -4.76
N ASP A 406 -4.00 -19.06 -4.96
CA ASP A 406 -5.15 -18.32 -4.42
C ASP A 406 -5.68 -19.10 -3.21
N THR A 407 -5.46 -18.56 -2.01
CA THR A 407 -5.92 -19.18 -0.76
C THR A 407 -6.60 -18.17 0.14
N ILE A 408 -7.61 -18.67 0.85
CA ILE A 408 -8.35 -17.94 1.87
C ILE A 408 -8.28 -18.75 3.15
N ALA A 409 -7.73 -18.16 4.21
CA ALA A 409 -7.69 -18.76 5.54
C ALA A 409 -8.62 -18.01 6.51
N HIS A 410 -9.09 -18.71 7.53
CA HIS A 410 -9.78 -18.09 8.66
C HIS A 410 -8.83 -18.05 9.86
N ALA A 411 -8.61 -16.87 10.42
CA ALA A 411 -7.73 -16.66 11.55
C ALA A 411 -8.42 -15.93 12.72
N ILE A 412 -7.83 -16.09 13.88
CA ILE A 412 -8.20 -15.42 15.12
C ILE A 412 -7.02 -14.62 15.68
N ILE A 413 -7.30 -13.41 16.15
CA ILE A 413 -6.39 -12.60 16.96
C ILE A 413 -7.02 -12.32 18.31
N ASP A 414 -6.32 -12.62 19.41
CA ASP A 414 -6.55 -11.93 20.68
C ASP A 414 -5.71 -10.65 20.64
N PRO A 415 -6.31 -9.45 20.67
CA PRO A 415 -5.54 -8.23 20.65
C PRO A 415 -4.56 -8.16 21.82
N LEU A 416 -4.79 -8.86 22.95
CA LEU A 416 -3.89 -8.88 24.12
C LEU A 416 -2.54 -9.50 23.80
N ASP A 417 -2.49 -10.36 22.79
CA ASP A 417 -1.27 -10.99 22.29
C ASP A 417 -0.54 -10.12 21.26
N CYS A 418 -1.06 -8.92 20.96
CA CYS A 418 -0.39 -7.95 20.09
C CYS A 418 0.57 -7.06 20.88
N THR A 419 1.80 -6.96 20.39
CA THR A 419 2.79 -5.96 20.79
C THR A 419 2.70 -4.77 19.85
N THR A 420 2.42 -3.59 20.38
CA THR A 420 2.21 -2.36 19.61
C THR A 420 2.30 -1.14 20.50
N ASP A 421 2.66 0.00 19.91
CA ASP A 421 2.73 1.29 20.61
C ASP A 421 1.42 2.09 20.54
N ILE A 422 0.40 1.59 19.82
CA ILE A 422 -0.92 2.22 19.78
C ILE A 422 -1.67 2.04 21.11
N LYS A 423 -2.42 3.06 21.52
CA LYS A 423 -3.32 2.95 22.68
C LYS A 423 -4.30 1.81 22.48
N ARG A 424 -4.51 1.05 23.55
CA ARG A 424 -5.34 -0.16 23.55
C ARG A 424 -6.74 0.05 23.00
N GLU A 425 -7.37 1.18 23.33
CA GLU A 425 -8.70 1.57 22.87
C GLU A 425 -8.82 1.73 21.35
N LYS A 426 -7.70 2.03 20.65
CA LYS A 426 -7.66 2.21 19.20
C LYS A 426 -7.15 0.98 18.45
N LEU A 427 -6.56 0.02 19.16
CA LEU A 427 -6.03 -1.20 18.54
C LEU A 427 -7.14 -2.02 17.88
N LEU A 428 -8.33 -2.07 18.48
CA LEU A 428 -9.45 -2.79 17.90
C LEU A 428 -9.85 -2.20 16.54
N ASP A 429 -9.94 -0.87 16.44
CA ASP A 429 -10.25 -0.18 15.18
C ASP A 429 -9.16 -0.43 14.13
N LEU A 430 -7.89 -0.44 14.54
CA LEU A 430 -6.77 -0.77 13.65
C LEU A 430 -6.91 -2.20 13.11
N LEU A 431 -7.09 -3.19 13.97
CA LEU A 431 -7.10 -4.62 13.60
C LEU A 431 -8.34 -5.03 12.80
N THR A 432 -9.45 -4.31 12.94
CA THR A 432 -10.74 -4.60 12.27
C THR A 432 -10.91 -3.87 10.94
N LYS A 433 -9.94 -3.05 10.53
CA LYS A 433 -9.95 -2.39 9.22
C LYS A 433 -9.77 -3.42 8.11
N ASN A 434 -10.70 -3.44 7.16
CA ASN A 434 -10.63 -4.32 6.00
C ASN A 434 -9.49 -3.91 5.05
N GLY A 435 -8.85 -4.90 4.43
CA GLY A 435 -7.73 -4.68 3.52
C GLY A 435 -6.41 -4.37 4.22
N ASN A 436 -6.33 -4.53 5.54
CA ASN A 436 -5.06 -4.52 6.25
C ASN A 436 -4.13 -5.60 5.68
N GLU A 437 -2.88 -5.24 5.42
CA GLU A 437 -1.89 -6.14 4.85
C GLU A 437 -0.99 -6.71 5.95
N TRP A 438 -0.70 -8.00 5.88
CA TRP A 438 0.06 -8.72 6.89
C TRP A 438 1.20 -9.48 6.25
N ALA A 439 2.39 -9.37 6.83
CA ALA A 439 3.51 -10.27 6.55
C ALA A 439 3.64 -11.30 7.66
N PHE A 440 4.12 -12.49 7.31
CA PHE A 440 4.36 -13.59 8.25
C PHE A 440 5.87 -13.89 8.30
N PRO A 441 6.63 -13.26 9.22
CA PRO A 441 8.08 -13.40 9.25
C PRO A 441 8.52 -14.85 9.42
N GLY A 442 9.40 -15.30 8.52
CA GLY A 442 9.94 -16.66 8.52
C GLY A 442 9.14 -17.67 7.68
N LEU A 443 8.06 -17.24 7.04
CA LEU A 443 7.34 -18.00 6.02
C LEU A 443 7.61 -17.37 4.64
N ASP A 444 8.02 -18.20 3.68
CA ASP A 444 8.24 -17.75 2.32
C ASP A 444 6.93 -17.81 1.50
N ASN A 445 6.83 -17.04 0.42
CA ASN A 445 5.68 -17.08 -0.49
C ASN A 445 5.69 -18.35 -1.36
N GLU A 446 5.55 -19.48 -0.70
CA GLU A 446 5.60 -20.82 -1.28
C GLU A 446 4.37 -21.60 -0.87
N LEU A 447 3.89 -22.49 -1.74
CA LEU A 447 2.70 -23.29 -1.48
C LEU A 447 2.80 -24.13 -0.20
N SER A 448 4.01 -24.54 0.19
CA SER A 448 4.28 -25.30 1.42
C SER A 448 4.11 -24.46 2.69
N ASP A 449 4.31 -23.16 2.59
CA ASP A 449 4.35 -22.23 3.73
C ASP A 449 3.01 -21.51 3.93
N ARG A 450 2.05 -21.74 3.01
CA ARG A 450 0.69 -21.19 3.09
C ARG A 450 0.01 -21.52 4.42
N LEU A 451 -0.91 -20.64 4.83
CA LEU A 451 -1.57 -20.73 6.13
C LEU A 451 -2.68 -21.79 6.11
N THR A 452 -2.56 -22.79 6.96
CA THR A 452 -3.54 -23.88 7.13
C THR A 452 -3.84 -24.10 8.61
N ALA A 453 -4.84 -24.92 8.93
CA ALA A 453 -5.09 -25.33 10.31
C ALA A 453 -3.85 -25.94 11.00
N SER A 454 -2.97 -26.62 10.23
CA SER A 454 -1.73 -27.19 10.74
C SER A 454 -0.66 -26.14 11.10
N SER A 455 -0.77 -24.92 10.58
CA SER A 455 0.12 -23.81 10.95
C SER A 455 -0.06 -23.39 12.42
N GLY A 456 -1.24 -23.62 13.01
CA GLY A 456 -1.52 -23.30 14.41
C GLY A 456 -1.39 -21.81 14.72
N VAL A 457 -0.55 -21.45 15.69
CA VAL A 457 -0.25 -20.04 16.01
C VAL A 457 0.94 -19.57 15.19
N VAL A 458 0.73 -18.52 14.39
CA VAL A 458 1.75 -17.85 13.58
C VAL A 458 1.97 -16.41 14.05
N ARG A 459 3.18 -15.90 13.86
CA ARG A 459 3.49 -14.49 14.13
C ARG A 459 3.15 -13.66 12.90
N ALA A 460 2.34 -12.64 13.07
CA ALA A 460 1.91 -11.75 11.99
C ALA A 460 2.36 -10.32 12.28
N GLN A 461 2.94 -9.68 11.28
CA GLN A 461 3.32 -8.27 11.30
C GLN A 461 2.35 -7.49 10.43
N LEU A 462 1.67 -6.50 11.02
CA LEU A 462 0.86 -5.56 10.25
C LEU A 462 1.81 -4.69 9.42
N LEU A 463 1.52 -4.56 8.12
CA LEU A 463 2.32 -3.76 7.19
C LEU A 463 1.75 -2.35 7.07
N GLY A 464 2.65 -1.38 6.90
CA GLY A 464 2.29 0.04 6.76
C GLY A 464 1.76 0.71 8.03
N ASP A 465 1.73 0.01 9.18
CA ASP A 465 1.35 0.62 10.45
C ASP A 465 2.54 1.29 11.15
N ILE A 466 2.35 2.52 11.60
CA ILE A 466 3.41 3.30 12.28
C ILE A 466 3.74 2.80 13.69
N TYR A 467 2.98 1.82 14.20
CA TYR A 467 3.13 1.27 15.54
C TYR A 467 3.90 -0.04 15.58
N SER A 468 4.35 -0.53 14.41
CA SER A 468 5.06 -1.81 14.25
C SER A 468 4.30 -2.96 14.91
N THR A 469 2.99 -3.03 14.65
CA THR A 469 2.09 -3.94 15.35
C THR A 469 2.41 -5.38 14.98
N LEU A 470 2.76 -6.18 15.99
CA LEU A 470 3.06 -7.60 15.87
C LEU A 470 2.05 -8.37 16.71
N CYS A 471 1.32 -9.29 16.08
CA CYS A 471 0.30 -10.10 16.74
C CYS A 471 0.62 -11.60 16.62
N SER A 472 0.08 -12.38 17.56
CA SER A 472 -0.06 -13.83 17.37
C SER A 472 -1.41 -14.10 16.73
N MET A 473 -1.42 -14.80 15.60
CA MET A 473 -2.63 -15.22 14.89
C MET A 473 -2.78 -16.73 15.01
N PHE A 474 -3.95 -17.20 15.41
CA PHE A 474 -4.28 -18.62 15.36
C PHE A 474 -5.07 -18.93 14.08
N ILE A 475 -4.52 -19.80 13.22
CA ILE A 475 -5.16 -20.22 11.98
C ILE A 475 -6.15 -21.35 12.28
N ILE A 476 -7.44 -21.11 12.02
CA ILE A 476 -8.50 -22.08 12.27
C ILE A 476 -8.57 -23.10 11.13
N GLU A 477 -8.61 -22.62 9.89
CA GLU A 477 -8.85 -23.44 8.71
C GLU A 477 -8.35 -22.75 7.42
N GLU A 478 -8.16 -23.57 6.38
CA GLU A 478 -8.00 -23.15 4.99
C GLU A 478 -9.35 -23.37 4.28
N ILE A 479 -10.00 -22.29 3.85
CA ILE A 479 -11.34 -22.30 3.23
C ILE A 479 -11.25 -22.67 1.75
N GLN A 480 -10.20 -22.19 1.08
CA GLN A 480 -9.95 -22.38 -0.34
C GLN A 480 -8.44 -22.46 -0.57
N CYS A 481 -8.03 -23.30 -1.50
CA CYS A 481 -6.71 -23.20 -2.10
C CYS A 481 -6.71 -23.70 -3.55
N THR A 482 -6.32 -22.83 -4.48
CA THR A 482 -6.14 -23.14 -5.89
C THR A 482 -4.81 -22.67 -6.45
N LEU A 483 -4.35 -23.34 -7.51
CA LEU A 483 -2.99 -23.25 -8.03
C LEU A 483 -2.95 -22.41 -9.31
N GLY A 484 -2.17 -21.34 -9.31
CA GLY A 484 -1.95 -20.47 -10.45
C GLY A 484 -1.13 -21.14 -11.56
N PRO A 485 -1.13 -20.59 -12.78
CA PRO A 485 -1.66 -19.26 -13.14
C PRO A 485 -3.17 -19.22 -13.45
N ASP A 486 -3.81 -20.38 -13.62
CA ASP A 486 -5.22 -20.50 -14.00
C ASP A 486 -6.16 -20.75 -12.79
N PHE A 487 -5.61 -21.10 -11.62
CA PHE A 487 -6.34 -21.28 -10.34
C PHE A 487 -7.52 -22.27 -10.39
N TYR A 488 -7.40 -23.28 -11.26
CA TYR A 488 -8.36 -24.38 -11.37
C TYR A 488 -8.02 -25.55 -10.43
N ASP A 489 -6.74 -25.93 -10.39
CA ASP A 489 -6.28 -27.11 -9.66
C ASP A 489 -6.27 -26.87 -8.15
N ASN A 490 -6.79 -27.85 -7.40
CA ASN A 490 -6.84 -27.81 -5.94
C ASN A 490 -5.45 -28.14 -5.34
N CYS A 491 -5.01 -27.34 -4.37
CA CYS A 491 -3.74 -27.54 -3.67
C CYS A 491 -3.62 -28.91 -2.98
N HIS A 492 -4.74 -29.55 -2.62
CA HIS A 492 -4.74 -30.84 -1.91
C HIS A 492 -4.69 -32.08 -2.81
N LEU A 493 -4.96 -31.92 -4.12
CA LEU A 493 -5.04 -33.04 -5.07
C LEU A 493 -3.75 -33.23 -5.87
N THR A 494 -2.81 -32.30 -5.79
CA THR A 494 -1.55 -32.33 -6.54
C THR A 494 -0.41 -32.83 -5.64
N SER A 495 0.26 -33.92 -6.05
CA SER A 495 1.50 -34.37 -5.39
C SER A 495 2.59 -33.32 -5.61
N HIS A 496 3.29 -32.89 -4.55
CA HIS A 496 4.36 -31.88 -4.60
C HIS A 496 5.39 -32.07 -5.74
N SER A 497 5.66 -33.30 -6.17
CA SER A 497 6.59 -33.59 -7.26
C SER A 497 6.14 -33.06 -8.62
N ALA A 498 4.83 -32.95 -8.88
CA ALA A 498 4.28 -32.50 -10.16
C ALA A 498 4.36 -30.97 -10.32
N TRP A 499 4.31 -30.23 -9.21
CA TRP A 499 4.38 -28.78 -9.19
C TRP A 499 5.76 -28.26 -9.63
N THR A 500 6.84 -28.92 -9.20
CA THR A 500 8.21 -28.55 -9.61
C THR A 500 8.63 -29.12 -10.97
N SER A 501 8.07 -30.27 -11.40
CA SER A 501 8.52 -30.97 -12.60
C SER A 501 7.84 -30.52 -13.90
N SER A 502 6.67 -29.89 -13.83
CA SER A 502 5.91 -29.44 -15.01
C SER A 502 6.53 -28.21 -15.67
N PHE A 503 7.19 -27.35 -14.87
CA PHE A 503 7.76 -26.09 -15.35
C PHE A 503 9.17 -26.23 -15.95
N SER A 504 9.92 -27.27 -15.59
CA SER A 504 11.25 -27.53 -16.15
C SER A 504 11.22 -28.14 -17.55
N LEU A 505 10.11 -28.76 -17.99
CA LEU A 505 9.98 -29.32 -19.34
C LEU A 505 9.27 -28.39 -20.35
N LEU A 506 8.33 -27.55 -19.93
CA LEU A 506 7.61 -26.66 -20.87
C LEU A 506 8.42 -25.42 -21.27
N ALA A 507 9.40 -24.98 -20.48
CA ALA A 507 10.29 -23.87 -20.82
C ALA A 507 11.38 -24.25 -21.85
N ILE A 508 11.64 -25.55 -22.08
CA ILE A 508 12.70 -26.02 -23.00
C ILE A 508 12.13 -26.44 -24.37
N LEU A 509 10.86 -26.82 -24.47
CA LEU A 509 10.28 -27.35 -25.71
C LEU A 509 9.63 -26.33 -26.65
N SER A 510 9.42 -25.08 -26.21
CA SER A 510 8.80 -24.01 -27.01
C SER A 510 9.80 -23.10 -27.75
N LEU A 511 11.11 -23.30 -27.59
CA LEU A 511 12.17 -22.51 -28.26
C LEU A 511 12.91 -23.23 -29.40
N THR A 512 12.54 -24.47 -29.75
CA THR A 512 13.25 -25.26 -30.80
C THR A 512 12.37 -25.76 -31.96
N LEU A 513 11.11 -25.36 -32.07
CA LEU A 513 10.21 -25.84 -33.13
C LEU A 513 9.45 -24.71 -33.85
N LEU A 514 10.15 -23.62 -34.22
CA LEU A 514 9.66 -22.65 -35.21
C LEU A 514 10.83 -22.01 -35.98
N SER A 515 11.70 -22.84 -36.56
CA SER A 515 12.60 -22.43 -37.64
C SER A 515 12.91 -23.61 -38.57
N LYS A 516 11.88 -24.21 -39.17
CA LYS A 516 12.00 -25.09 -40.35
C LYS A 516 10.61 -25.50 -40.85
N LYS A 517 10.02 -24.67 -41.72
CA LYS A 517 9.43 -25.03 -43.02
C LYS A 517 8.47 -23.94 -43.50
N LEU A 518 8.76 -23.48 -44.72
CA LEU A 518 8.03 -22.57 -45.62
C LEU A 518 8.07 -21.08 -45.27
#